data_AF-A0A7C1BV32-F1
#
_entry.id   AF-A0A7C1BV32-F1
#
_cell.length_a   1.000
_cell.length_b   1.000
_cell.length_c   1.000
_cell.angle_alpha   90.00
_cell.angle_beta   90.00
_cell.angle_gamma   90.00
#
_symmetry.space_group_name_H-M   'P 1'
#
loop_
_entity.id
_entity.type
_entity.pdbx_description
1 polymer ?
#
loop_
_entity_poly.entity_id
_entity_poly.type
_entity_poly.pdbx_seq_one_letter_code
_entity_poly.pdbx_strand_id
1 'polypeptide(L)'
;MVDSEECKKALRAFAVALASYLRRNARRTISIASIVGQDRVKISVRALMREHDPSTGFFRFMDVLGTIRRCGEDLLESRGFKMLIVDGEIYFEVGLELLKKLIDMKLDDLISYFT
;
A
#
# COMPACT_ATOMS: atom_id res chain seq x y z
N MET A 1 10.32 -13.47 8.98
CA MET A 1 11.53 -12.66 8.75
C MET A 1 11.61 -12.35 7.26
N VAL A 2 11.66 -11.08 6.89
CA VAL A 2 11.86 -10.63 5.50
C VAL A 2 13.37 -10.72 5.22
N ASP A 3 13.88 -11.93 5.00
CA ASP A 3 15.34 -12.18 4.98
C ASP A 3 16.02 -11.88 3.65
N SER A 4 15.25 -11.74 2.55
CA SER A 4 15.82 -11.44 1.24
C SER A 4 15.86 -9.93 0.96
N GLU A 5 17.00 -9.48 0.41
CA GLU A 5 17.19 -8.12 -0.12
C GLU A 5 16.14 -7.77 -1.19
N GLU A 6 15.68 -8.75 -1.97
CA GLU A 6 14.60 -8.56 -2.95
C GLU A 6 13.27 -8.22 -2.27
N CYS A 7 12.98 -8.84 -1.14
CA CYS A 7 11.76 -8.59 -0.37
C CYS A 7 11.75 -7.19 0.24
N LYS A 8 12.90 -6.73 0.77
CA LYS A 8 13.06 -5.36 1.27
C LYS A 8 12.87 -4.33 0.15
N LYS A 9 13.44 -4.58 -1.02
CA LYS A 9 13.24 -3.73 -2.21
C LYS A 9 11.77 -3.69 -2.64
N ALA A 10 11.08 -4.82 -2.64
CA ALA A 10 9.66 -4.86 -2.99
C ALA A 10 8.79 -4.09 -1.99
N LEU A 11 9.02 -4.28 -0.69
CA LEU A 11 8.32 -3.52 0.36
C LEU A 11 8.60 -2.02 0.28
N ARG A 12 9.84 -1.63 -0.05
CA ARG A 12 10.19 -0.23 -0.33
C ARG A 12 9.44 0.31 -1.55
N ALA A 13 9.40 -0.43 -2.65
CA ALA A 13 8.67 -0.03 -3.87
C ALA A 13 7.17 0.15 -3.58
N PHE A 14 6.58 -0.75 -2.79
CA PHE A 14 5.21 -0.62 -2.31
C PHE A 14 5.01 0.66 -1.49
N ALA A 15 5.89 0.91 -0.51
CA ALA A 15 5.83 2.11 0.34
C ALA A 15 5.93 3.40 -0.48
N VAL A 16 6.80 3.44 -1.49
CA VAL A 16 6.96 4.60 -2.39
C VAL A 16 5.68 4.86 -3.19
N ALA A 17 5.09 3.84 -3.82
CA ALA A 17 3.85 3.97 -4.57
C ALA A 17 2.69 4.40 -3.65
N LEU A 18 2.59 3.81 -2.46
CA LEU A 18 1.59 4.18 -1.45
C LEU A 18 1.77 5.63 -1.00
N ALA A 19 2.99 6.09 -0.70
CA ALA A 19 3.25 7.47 -0.30
C ALA A 19 2.78 8.47 -1.36
N SER A 20 3.09 8.20 -2.64
CA SER A 20 2.64 9.04 -3.75
C SER A 20 1.11 9.06 -3.88
N TYR A 21 0.48 7.88 -3.77
CA TYR A 21 -0.99 7.78 -3.75
C TYR A 21 -1.61 8.57 -2.60
N LEU A 22 -1.11 8.41 -1.37
CA LEU A 22 -1.68 9.05 -0.19
C LEU A 22 -1.58 10.58 -0.27
N ARG A 23 -0.44 11.12 -0.73
CA ARG A 23 -0.27 12.57 -0.92
C ARG A 23 -1.35 13.18 -1.81
N ARG A 24 -1.75 12.47 -2.87
CA ARG A 24 -2.74 12.98 -3.83
C ARG A 24 -4.19 12.73 -3.39
N ASN A 25 -4.47 11.58 -2.76
CA ASN A 25 -5.84 11.07 -2.64
C ASN A 25 -6.35 10.94 -1.19
N ALA A 26 -5.46 10.78 -0.20
CA ALA A 26 -5.87 10.33 1.13
C ALA A 26 -6.66 11.37 1.92
N ARG A 27 -6.32 12.67 1.85
CA ARG A 27 -7.05 13.71 2.59
C ARG A 27 -8.55 13.73 2.27
N ARG A 28 -8.88 13.71 0.98
CA ARG A 28 -10.27 13.66 0.51
C ARG A 28 -10.95 12.35 0.89
N THR A 29 -10.24 11.23 0.72
CA THR A 29 -10.74 9.89 1.07
C THR A 29 -11.09 9.81 2.56
N ILE A 30 -10.20 10.26 3.43
CA ILE A 30 -10.39 10.28 4.88
C ILE A 30 -11.58 11.17 5.27
N SER A 31 -11.68 12.37 4.68
CA SER A 31 -12.78 13.29 4.94
C SER A 31 -14.14 12.67 4.59
N ILE A 32 -14.27 12.09 3.38
CA ILE A 32 -15.51 11.44 2.95
C ILE A 32 -15.85 10.27 3.86
N ALA A 33 -14.89 9.36 4.09
CA ALA A 33 -15.09 8.17 4.92
C ALA A 33 -15.54 8.53 6.34
N SER A 34 -14.94 9.57 6.94
CA SER A 34 -15.30 10.04 8.28
C SER A 34 -16.74 10.58 8.34
N ILE A 35 -17.18 11.31 7.31
CA ILE A 35 -18.54 11.88 7.25
C ILE A 35 -19.61 10.78 7.14
N VAL A 36 -19.33 9.73 6.37
CA VAL A 36 -20.28 8.64 6.14
C VAL A 36 -20.20 7.53 7.19
N GLY A 37 -19.34 7.68 8.20
CA GLY A 37 -19.15 6.69 9.26
C GLY A 37 -18.46 5.40 8.81
N GLN A 38 -17.68 5.44 7.73
CA GLN A 38 -16.89 4.29 7.26
C GLN A 38 -15.62 4.13 8.09
N ASP A 39 -15.40 2.93 8.62
CA ASP A 39 -14.21 2.55 9.40
C ASP A 39 -13.09 1.97 8.52
N ARG A 40 -13.41 1.57 7.28
CA ARG A 40 -12.47 1.03 6.29
C ARG A 40 -12.66 1.66 4.92
N VAL A 41 -11.59 1.72 4.16
CA VAL A 41 -11.59 2.20 2.77
C VAL A 41 -10.92 1.21 1.85
N LYS A 42 -11.28 1.24 0.57
CA LYS A 42 -10.64 0.44 -0.48
C LYS A 42 -9.70 1.31 -1.31
N ILE A 43 -8.46 0.86 -1.45
CA ILE A 43 -7.45 1.45 -2.35
C ILE A 43 -7.31 0.51 -3.54
N SER A 44 -7.64 0.97 -4.74
CA SER A 44 -7.47 0.17 -5.95
C SER A 44 -5.99 -0.09 -6.23
N VAL A 45 -5.61 -1.33 -6.54
CA VAL A 45 -4.26 -1.67 -6.99
C VAL A 45 -3.92 -0.91 -8.28
N ARG A 46 -4.90 -0.70 -9.18
CA ARG A 46 -4.71 0.12 -10.38
C ARG A 46 -4.33 1.56 -10.04
N ALA A 47 -4.87 2.12 -8.95
CA ALA A 47 -4.47 3.44 -8.50
C ALA A 47 -3.02 3.47 -8.03
N LEU A 48 -2.55 2.45 -7.29
CA LEU A 48 -1.15 2.31 -6.89
C LEU A 48 -0.22 2.09 -8.09
N MET A 49 -0.64 1.33 -9.10
CA MET A 49 0.12 1.13 -10.34
C MET A 49 0.44 2.45 -11.05
N ARG A 50 -0.49 3.43 -11.03
CA ARG A 50 -0.28 4.76 -11.64
C ARG A 50 0.74 5.62 -10.88
N GLU A 51 0.98 5.30 -9.61
CA GLU A 51 1.87 6.02 -8.72
C GLU A 51 3.22 5.31 -8.54
N HIS A 52 3.39 4.14 -9.18
CA HIS A 52 4.60 3.32 -9.09
C HIS A 52 5.79 4.01 -9.76
N ASP A 53 6.94 3.98 -9.09
CA ASP A 53 8.21 4.47 -9.61
C ASP A 53 9.09 3.29 -10.07
N PRO A 54 9.35 3.13 -11.39
CA PRO A 54 10.22 2.08 -11.90
C PRO A 54 11.66 2.13 -11.39
N SER A 55 12.13 3.29 -10.90
CA SER A 55 13.48 3.46 -10.33
C SER A 55 13.69 2.64 -9.04
N THR A 56 12.61 2.16 -8.43
CA THR A 56 12.63 1.30 -7.23
C THR A 56 13.16 -0.12 -7.48
N GLY A 57 13.50 -0.44 -8.74
CA GLY A 57 14.05 -1.74 -9.14
C GLY A 57 13.01 -2.72 -9.69
N PHE A 58 11.75 -2.30 -9.83
CA PHE A 58 10.67 -3.09 -10.43
C PHE A 58 10.06 -2.33 -11.59
N PHE A 59 10.00 -2.93 -12.78
CA PHE A 59 9.38 -2.28 -13.94
C PHE A 59 7.87 -2.11 -13.77
N ARG A 60 7.18 -3.10 -13.18
CA ARG A 60 5.73 -3.05 -12.93
C ARG A 60 5.42 -3.23 -11.46
N PHE A 61 4.39 -2.53 -10.99
CA PHE A 61 3.89 -2.69 -9.62
C PHE A 61 3.34 -4.11 -9.35
N MET A 62 2.85 -4.82 -10.36
CA MET A 62 2.43 -6.22 -10.18
C MET A 62 3.62 -7.14 -9.87
N ASP A 63 4.82 -6.83 -10.38
CA ASP A 63 6.03 -7.57 -10.04
C ASP A 63 6.39 -7.34 -8.56
N VAL A 64 6.17 -6.13 -8.04
CA VAL A 64 6.29 -5.80 -6.60
C VAL A 64 5.36 -6.66 -5.75
N LEU A 65 4.07 -6.70 -6.09
CA LEU A 65 3.09 -7.51 -5.34
C LEU A 65 3.41 -9.01 -5.41
N GLY A 66 3.85 -9.49 -6.57
CA GLY A 66 4.28 -10.86 -6.76
C GLY A 66 5.48 -11.22 -5.89
N THR A 67 6.49 -10.34 -5.81
CA THR A 67 7.64 -10.54 -4.92
C THR A 67 7.21 -10.52 -3.45
N ILE A 68 6.43 -9.53 -3.01
CA ILE A 68 5.95 -9.45 -1.62
C ILE A 68 5.22 -10.73 -1.21
N ARG A 69 4.34 -11.26 -2.06
CA ARG A 69 3.63 -12.51 -1.78
C ARG A 69 4.57 -13.70 -1.60
N ARG A 70 5.66 -13.79 -2.39
CA ARG A 70 6.69 -14.84 -2.23
C ARG A 70 7.47 -14.69 -0.92
N CYS A 71 7.58 -13.47 -0.39
CA CYS A 71 8.26 -13.18 0.88
C CYS A 71 7.41 -13.55 2.11
N GLY A 72 6.09 -13.66 1.93
CA GLY A 72 5.13 -14.07 2.94
C GLY A 72 3.72 -13.77 2.46
N GLU A 73 2.84 -14.78 2.48
CA GLU A 73 1.50 -14.69 1.91
C GLU A 73 0.67 -13.56 2.55
N ASP A 74 0.79 -13.39 3.87
CA ASP A 74 0.00 -12.41 4.64
C ASP A 74 0.81 -11.16 5.03
N LEU A 75 1.95 -10.89 4.39
CA LEU A 75 2.89 -9.86 4.84
C LEU A 75 2.30 -8.43 4.84
N LEU A 76 1.45 -8.12 3.86
CA LEU A 76 0.72 -6.84 3.81
C LEU A 76 -0.50 -6.87 4.72
N GLU A 77 -1.17 -8.01 4.85
CA GLU A 77 -2.35 -8.16 5.70
C GLU A 77 -1.98 -8.00 7.19
N SER A 78 -0.84 -8.55 7.61
CA SER A 78 -0.27 -8.35 8.95
C SER A 78 0.08 -6.88 9.24
N ARG A 79 0.13 -6.03 8.20
CA ARG A 79 0.33 -4.58 8.26
C ARG A 79 -0.96 -3.80 7.96
N GLY A 80 -2.13 -4.46 8.03
CA GLY A 80 -3.44 -3.82 7.90
C GLY A 80 -3.89 -3.55 6.45
N PHE A 81 -3.24 -4.17 5.46
CA PHE A 81 -3.62 -4.09 4.05
C PHE A 81 -4.18 -5.43 3.59
N LYS A 82 -5.49 -5.63 3.78
CA LYS A 82 -6.17 -6.85 3.34
C LYS A 82 -6.45 -6.79 1.85
N MET A 83 -6.04 -7.82 1.10
CA MET A 83 -6.32 -7.88 -0.34
C MET A 83 -7.75 -8.38 -0.59
N LEU A 84 -8.48 -7.71 -1.46
CA LEU A 84 -9.83 -8.08 -1.90
C LEU A 84 -9.90 -8.10 -3.42
N ILE A 85 -10.70 -9.01 -3.97
CA ILE A 85 -11.10 -9.01 -5.38
C ILE A 85 -12.59 -8.68 -5.44
N VAL A 86 -12.94 -7.62 -6.15
CA VAL A 86 -14.32 -7.16 -6.34
C VAL A 86 -14.52 -6.92 -7.82
N ASP A 87 -15.48 -7.64 -8.43
CA ASP A 87 -15.81 -7.54 -9.86
C ASP A 87 -14.58 -7.68 -10.79
N GLY A 88 -13.65 -8.57 -10.41
CA GLY A 88 -12.40 -8.81 -11.16
C GLY A 88 -11.29 -7.77 -10.94
N GLU A 89 -11.52 -6.76 -10.11
CA GLU A 89 -10.51 -5.75 -9.75
C GLU A 89 -9.92 -5.99 -8.35
N ILE A 90 -8.63 -5.71 -8.19
CA ILE A 90 -7.91 -5.93 -6.94
C ILE A 90 -7.88 -4.62 -6.12
N TYR A 91 -8.20 -4.73 -4.84
CA TYR A 91 -8.20 -3.65 -3.86
C TYR A 91 -7.41 -4.04 -2.62
N PHE A 92 -6.84 -3.04 -1.94
CA PHE A 92 -6.46 -3.15 -0.54
C PHE A 92 -7.53 -2.50 0.34
N GLU A 93 -8.12 -3.27 1.23
CA GLU A 93 -8.97 -2.77 2.29
C GLU A 93 -8.13 -2.39 3.51
N VAL A 94 -8.21 -1.11 3.89
CA VAL A 94 -7.37 -0.49 4.92
C VAL A 94 -8.27 0.19 5.94
N GLY A 95 -7.95 0.05 7.23
CA GLY A 95 -8.65 0.77 8.30
C GLY A 95 -8.42 2.28 8.19
N LEU A 96 -9.46 3.07 8.44
CA LEU A 96 -9.41 4.53 8.35
C LEU A 96 -8.38 5.13 9.32
N GLU A 97 -8.29 4.60 10.54
CA GLU A 97 -7.31 5.04 11.54
C GLU A 97 -5.87 4.72 11.11
N LEU A 98 -5.64 3.57 10.47
CA LEU A 98 -4.34 3.26 9.90
C LEU A 98 -4.01 4.27 8.79
N LEU A 99 -4.96 4.56 7.89
CA LEU A 99 -4.75 5.52 6.81
C LEU A 99 -4.41 6.93 7.33
N LYS A 100 -5.08 7.39 8.39
CA LYS A 100 -4.78 8.64 9.09
C LYS A 100 -3.38 8.65 9.70
N LYS A 101 -2.91 7.51 10.20
CA LYS A 101 -1.52 7.37 10.69
C LYS A 101 -0.50 7.47 9.56
N LEU A 102 -0.78 6.82 8.42
CA LEU A 102 0.19 6.70 7.31
C LEU A 102 0.34 8.00 6.51
N ILE A 103 -0.70 8.82 6.37
CA ILE A 103 -0.66 10.05 5.55
C ILE A 103 0.33 11.09 6.08
N ASP A 104 0.55 11.14 7.39
CA ASP A 104 1.44 12.11 8.05
C ASP A 104 2.88 11.59 8.20
N MET A 105 3.15 10.33 7.83
CA MET A 105 4.49 9.77 7.88
C MET A 105 5.39 10.38 6.81
N LYS A 106 6.68 10.58 7.17
CA LYS A 106 7.70 10.81 6.16
C LYS A 106 7.91 9.52 5.35
N LEU A 107 8.46 9.66 4.14
CA LEU A 107 8.71 8.52 3.28
C LEU A 107 9.59 7.46 3.96
N ASP A 108 10.64 7.88 4.67
CA ASP A 108 11.55 6.95 5.36
C ASP A 108 10.87 6.19 6.50
N ASP A 109 9.97 6.85 7.24
CA ASP A 109 9.17 6.21 8.30
C ASP A 109 8.18 5.20 7.69
N LEU A 110 7.57 5.55 6.55
CA LEU A 110 6.66 4.66 5.84
C LEU A 110 7.41 3.45 5.27
N ILE A 111 8.59 3.63 4.71
CA ILE A 111 9.44 2.52 4.25
C ILE A 111 9.74 1.60 5.44
N SER A 112 10.18 2.18 6.57
CA SER A 112 10.50 1.43 7.80
C SER A 112 9.30 0.69 8.38
N TYR A 113 8.08 1.19 8.19
CA TYR A 113 6.86 0.48 8.57
C TYR A 113 6.66 -0.82 7.77
N PHE A 114 7.09 -0.84 6.50
CA PHE A 114 6.94 -2.00 5.62
C PHE A 114 8.14 -2.95 5.61
N THR A 115 9.37 -2.46 5.84
CA THR A 115 10.60 -3.28 5.81
C THR A 115 10.96 -3.84 7.18
#